data_AF-A0A7R9Z081-F1
#
_entry.id   AF-A0A7R9Z081-F1
#
_cell.length_a   1.000
_cell.length_b   1.000
_cell.length_c   1.000
_cell.angle_alpha   90.00
_cell.angle_beta   90.00
_cell.angle_gamma   90.00
#
_symmetry.space_group_name_H-M   'P 1'
#
loop_
_entity.id
_entity.type
_entity.pdbx_description
1 polymer ?
#
loop_
_entity_poly.entity_id
_entity_poly.type
_entity_poly.pdbx_seq_one_letter_code
_entity_poly.pdbx_strand_id
1 'polypeptide(L)'
;NKTLNALTDVVKALTSGKGDGASNSVGLDRHGSSTVPYRNSKLTRVLREAFGGNCLTTLVLNASPSSYSISETIATIRFGQRCRRILNSPKVRVDPSSVEFHKQVAASEKKQKE
;
A
#
# COMPACT_ATOMS: atom_id res chain seq x y z
N ASN A 1 -12.81 -16.64 -4.87
CA ASN A 1 -12.28 -16.37 -3.52
C ASN A 1 -12.59 -14.94 -3.09
N LYS A 2 -13.43 -14.74 -2.07
CA LYS A 2 -13.88 -13.39 -1.64
C LYS A 2 -12.73 -12.46 -1.21
N THR A 3 -11.67 -13.02 -0.65
CA THR A 3 -10.47 -12.28 -0.20
C THR A 3 -9.63 -11.74 -1.36
N LEU A 4 -9.50 -12.49 -2.45
CA LEU A 4 -8.76 -12.06 -3.65
C LEU A 4 -9.48 -10.92 -4.39
N ASN A 5 -10.82 -10.96 -4.37
CA ASN A 5 -11.64 -9.88 -4.91
C ASN A 5 -11.44 -8.59 -4.10
N ALA A 6 -11.44 -8.67 -2.77
CA ALA A 6 -11.18 -7.51 -1.92
C ALA A 6 -9.81 -6.86 -2.19
N LEU A 7 -8.77 -7.66 -2.41
CA LEU A 7 -7.45 -7.13 -2.79
C LEU A 7 -7.49 -6.46 -4.17
N THR A 8 -8.19 -7.05 -5.12
CA THR A 8 -8.38 -6.48 -6.46
C THR A 8 -9.08 -5.12 -6.39
N ASP A 9 -10.08 -4.96 -5.53
CA ASP A 9 -10.83 -3.72 -5.36
C ASP A 9 -9.97 -2.63 -4.70
N VAL A 10 -9.15 -2.99 -3.71
CA VAL A 10 -8.15 -2.09 -3.11
C VAL A 10 -7.17 -1.58 -4.17
N VAL A 11 -6.60 -2.48 -4.98
CA VAL A 11 -5.65 -2.10 -6.04
C VAL A 11 -6.33 -1.21 -7.08
N LYS A 12 -7.58 -1.49 -7.46
CA LYS A 12 -8.35 -0.63 -8.37
C LYS A 12 -8.53 0.77 -7.78
N ALA A 13 -9.00 0.89 -6.55
CA ALA A 13 -9.23 2.18 -5.88
C ALA A 13 -7.95 3.02 -5.75
N LEU A 14 -6.80 2.37 -5.53
CA LEU A 14 -5.50 3.04 -5.46
C LEU A 14 -4.94 3.46 -6.82
N THR A 15 -5.40 2.85 -7.92
CA THR A 15 -4.87 3.08 -9.27
C THR A 15 -5.81 3.87 -10.18
N SER A 16 -7.09 3.98 -9.83
CA SER A 16 -8.12 4.66 -10.62
C SER A 16 -7.97 6.19 -10.70
N GLY A 17 -7.17 6.81 -9.82
CA GLY A 17 -7.00 8.27 -9.79
C GLY A 17 -5.93 8.85 -10.72
N LYS A 18 -5.24 8.03 -11.54
CA LYS A 18 -3.97 8.47 -12.17
C LYS A 18 -3.82 8.14 -13.66
N GLY A 19 -4.86 8.24 -14.49
CA GLY A 19 -4.58 8.38 -15.93
C GLY A 19 -5.62 7.99 -16.99
N ASP A 20 -6.85 7.62 -16.68
CA ASP A 20 -7.80 7.22 -17.73
C ASP A 20 -9.15 7.91 -17.50
N GLY A 21 -9.58 8.77 -18.43
CA GLY A 21 -10.78 9.61 -18.38
C GLY A 21 -12.10 8.84 -18.42
N ALA A 22 -12.27 7.86 -17.53
CA ALA A 22 -13.49 7.10 -17.36
C ALA A 22 -14.21 7.54 -16.07
N SER A 23 -15.39 8.13 -16.29
CA SER A 23 -16.37 8.55 -15.31
C SER A 23 -16.78 7.43 -14.32
N ASN A 24 -16.85 7.84 -13.04
CA ASN A 24 -17.76 7.44 -11.96
C ASN A 24 -17.61 6.15 -11.13
N SER A 25 -17.86 6.38 -9.83
CA SER A 25 -18.30 5.47 -8.74
C SER A 25 -17.23 4.75 -7.90
N VAL A 26 -16.20 5.47 -7.43
CA VAL A 26 -15.60 5.09 -6.15
C VAL A 26 -16.40 5.82 -5.06
N GLY A 27 -16.98 5.07 -4.12
CA GLY A 27 -17.76 5.63 -3.03
C GLY A 27 -16.93 6.65 -2.25
N LEU A 28 -17.26 7.93 -2.43
CA LEU A 28 -16.77 9.01 -1.59
C LEU A 28 -17.26 8.75 -0.17
N ASP A 29 -16.37 8.75 0.81
CA ASP A 29 -16.80 8.92 2.20
C ASP A 29 -17.48 10.29 2.37
N ARG A 30 -18.15 10.51 3.51
CA ARG A 30 -18.84 11.76 3.84
C ARG A 30 -17.92 13.00 3.84
N HIS A 31 -16.62 12.86 3.57
CA HIS A 31 -15.64 13.93 3.44
C HIS A 31 -15.04 14.06 2.02
N GLY A 32 -15.61 13.38 1.02
CA GLY A 32 -15.19 13.55 -0.38
C GLY A 32 -13.86 12.89 -0.73
N SER A 33 -13.32 12.05 0.16
CA SER A 33 -12.10 11.29 -0.13
C SER A 33 -12.44 9.93 -0.77
N SER A 34 -11.53 9.39 -1.59
CA SER A 34 -11.68 8.04 -2.13
C SER A 34 -11.35 7.04 -1.02
N THR A 35 -12.35 6.47 -0.34
CA THR A 35 -12.10 5.47 0.70
C THR A 35 -11.69 4.15 0.06
N VAL A 36 -10.42 3.79 0.20
CA VAL A 36 -9.91 2.49 -0.27
C VAL A 36 -10.46 1.35 0.61
N PRO A 37 -11.05 0.29 0.04
CA PRO A 37 -11.85 -0.70 0.77
C PRO A 37 -11.03 -1.78 1.50
N TYR A 38 -9.99 -1.40 2.26
CA TYR A 38 -9.18 -2.35 3.04
C TYR A 38 -10.00 -3.19 4.03
N ARG A 39 -11.18 -2.69 4.44
CA ARG A 39 -12.03 -3.35 5.45
C ARG A 39 -12.77 -4.58 4.94
N ASN A 40 -12.83 -4.81 3.63
CA ASN A 40 -13.61 -5.91 3.03
C ASN A 40 -13.02 -7.31 3.32
N SER A 41 -11.76 -7.40 3.74
CA SER A 41 -11.17 -8.67 4.20
C SER A 41 -10.13 -8.46 5.31
N LYS A 42 -9.87 -9.50 6.13
CA LYS A 42 -8.77 -9.47 7.11
C LYS A 42 -7.41 -9.30 6.42
N LEU A 43 -7.21 -9.95 5.28
CA LEU A 43 -5.97 -9.88 4.49
C LEU A 43 -5.65 -8.44 4.07
N THR A 44 -6.62 -7.75 3.46
CA THR A 44 -6.45 -6.37 3.00
C THR A 44 -6.28 -5.37 4.15
N ARG A 45 -6.76 -5.69 5.36
CA ARG A 45 -6.47 -4.87 6.56
C ARG A 45 -5.02 -4.98 6.99
N VAL A 46 -4.48 -6.19 7.01
CA VAL A 46 -3.06 -6.44 7.35
C VAL A 46 -2.15 -5.83 6.30
N LEU A 47 -2.50 -5.95 5.02
CA LEU A 47 -1.72 -5.43 3.90
C LEU A 47 -1.95 -3.94 3.61
N ARG A 48 -2.68 -3.22 4.46
CA ARG A 48 -2.96 -1.79 4.26
C ARG A 48 -1.68 -0.97 4.10
N GLU A 49 -0.67 -1.22 4.93
CA GLU A 49 0.60 -0.49 4.84
C GLU A 49 1.38 -0.82 3.56
N ALA A 50 1.24 -2.05 3.04
CA ALA A 50 1.92 -2.50 1.82
C ALA A 50 1.34 -1.87 0.54
N PHE A 51 0.07 -1.48 0.55
CA PHE A 51 -0.59 -0.89 -0.61
C PHE A 51 -1.05 0.52 -0.25
N GLY A 52 -0.21 1.54 -0.45
CA GLY A 52 -0.54 2.96 -0.22
C GLY A 52 -0.19 3.50 1.17
N GLY A 53 0.64 2.80 1.95
CA GLY A 53 1.07 3.22 3.30
C GLY A 53 2.58 3.36 3.46
N ASN A 54 3.05 3.18 4.69
CA ASN A 54 4.47 3.24 5.05
C ASN A 54 5.12 1.85 4.90
N CYS A 55 5.41 1.45 3.67
CA CYS A 55 6.08 0.19 3.38
C CYS A 55 6.84 0.24 2.05
N LEU A 56 8.04 -0.37 2.03
CA LEU A 56 8.70 -0.75 0.77
C LEU A 56 8.15 -2.11 0.34
N THR A 57 7.33 -2.11 -0.70
CA THR A 57 6.57 -3.30 -1.08
C THR A 57 7.08 -3.89 -2.38
N THR A 58 7.38 -5.19 -2.34
CA THR A 58 7.70 -6.01 -3.52
C THR A 58 6.62 -7.05 -3.70
N LEU A 59 6.15 -7.22 -4.94
CA LEU A 59 5.14 -8.22 -5.30
C LEU A 59 5.75 -9.23 -6.26
N VAL A 60 5.73 -10.51 -5.88
CA VAL A 60 6.14 -11.62 -6.75
C VAL A 60 4.91 -12.23 -7.39
N LEU A 61 4.88 -12.25 -8.72
CA LEU A 61 3.81 -12.84 -9.50
C LEU A 61 4.22 -14.23 -9.97
N ASN A 62 3.38 -15.23 -9.70
CA ASN A 62 3.57 -16.58 -10.21
C ASN A 62 2.59 -16.81 -11.35
N ALA A 63 3.11 -17.13 -12.53
CA ALA A 63 2.29 -17.38 -13.71
C ALA A 63 2.83 -18.61 -14.47
N SER A 64 1.93 -19.31 -15.16
CA SER A 64 2.27 -20.54 -15.88
C SER A 64 2.46 -20.24 -17.38
N PRO A 65 3.52 -20.78 -18.02
CA PRO A 65 3.72 -20.63 -19.47
C PRO A 65 2.83 -21.56 -20.31
N SER A 66 2.05 -22.44 -19.68
CA SER A 66 1.18 -23.39 -20.40
C SER A 66 0.03 -22.68 -21.11
N SER A 67 -0.27 -23.09 -22.35
CA SER A 67 -1.41 -22.59 -23.12
C SER A 67 -2.74 -22.80 -22.42
N TYR A 68 -2.88 -23.85 -21.60
CA TYR A 68 -4.09 -24.11 -20.82
C TYR A 68 -4.36 -23.03 -19.76
N SER A 69 -3.30 -22.39 -19.24
CA SER A 69 -3.38 -21.39 -18.18
C SER A 69 -3.30 -19.94 -18.69
N ILE A 70 -3.33 -19.73 -20.02
CA ILE A 70 -3.03 -18.41 -20.62
C ILE A 70 -3.95 -17.30 -20.09
N SER A 71 -5.24 -17.59 -19.89
CA SER A 71 -6.22 -16.63 -19.38
C SER A 71 -5.85 -16.12 -17.97
N GLU A 72 -5.54 -17.05 -17.06
CA GLU A 72 -5.15 -16.74 -15.68
C GLU A 72 -3.76 -16.06 -15.62
N THR A 73 -2.84 -16.47 -16.49
CA THR A 73 -1.53 -15.84 -16.65
C THR A 73 -1.67 -14.37 -17.05
N ILE A 74 -2.53 -14.07 -18.04
CA ILE A 74 -2.82 -12.68 -18.45
C ILE A 74 -3.46 -11.90 -17.30
N ALA A 75 -4.41 -12.48 -16.58
CA ALA A 75 -5.06 -11.84 -15.43
C ALA A 75 -4.04 -11.48 -14.33
N THR A 76 -3.11 -12.40 -14.04
CA THR A 76 -2.04 -12.22 -13.05
C THR A 76 -1.08 -11.10 -13.44
N ILE A 77 -0.64 -11.06 -14.71
CA ILE A 77 0.25 -10.00 -15.22
C ILE A 77 -0.45 -8.63 -15.17
N ARG A 78 -1.71 -8.55 -15.62
CA ARG A 78 -2.51 -7.31 -15.57
C ARG A 78 -2.75 -6.83 -14.15
N PHE A 79 -2.90 -7.74 -13.19
CA PHE A 79 -2.96 -7.40 -11.77
C PHE A 79 -1.63 -6.78 -11.32
N GLY A 80 -0.50 -7.42 -11.64
CA GLY A 80 0.84 -6.88 -11.37
C GLY A 80 1.11 -5.50 -11.95
N GLN A 81 0.71 -5.28 -13.20
CA GLN A 81 0.82 -3.97 -13.86
C GLN A 81 0.07 -2.87 -13.12
N ARG A 82 -1.11 -3.18 -12.57
CA ARG A 82 -1.86 -2.24 -11.71
C ARG A 82 -1.14 -2.02 -10.39
N CYS A 83 -0.70 -3.09 -9.71
CA CYS A 83 0.03 -2.97 -8.45
C CYS A 83 1.29 -2.10 -8.57
N ARG A 84 2.00 -2.16 -9.70
CA ARG A 84 3.18 -1.32 -9.99
C ARG A 84 2.88 0.19 -9.98
N ARG A 85 1.64 0.61 -10.26
CA ARG A 85 1.24 2.03 -10.26
C ARG A 85 0.95 2.58 -8.87
N ILE A 86 0.89 1.73 -7.84
CA ILE A 86 0.63 2.15 -6.46
C ILE A 86 1.86 2.86 -5.90
N LEU A 87 1.65 4.01 -5.29
CA LEU A 87 2.70 4.81 -4.67
C LEU A 87 2.63 4.68 -3.16
N ASN A 88 3.71 4.20 -2.56
CA ASN A 88 3.87 4.13 -1.11
C ASN A 88 4.71 5.32 -0.62
N SER A 89 4.55 5.69 0.66
CA SER A 89 5.32 6.75 1.32
C SER A 89 6.14 6.16 2.47
N PRO A 90 7.22 5.41 2.17
CA PRO A 90 8.05 4.78 3.19
C PRO A 90 8.76 5.85 4.04
N LYS A 91 8.69 5.68 5.36
CA LYS A 91 9.29 6.53 6.39
C LYS A 91 9.91 5.63 7.44
N VAL A 92 11.17 5.89 7.80
CA VAL A 92 11.84 5.19 8.88
C VAL A 92 11.03 5.42 10.17
N ARG A 93 10.56 4.33 10.78
CA ARG A 93 9.86 4.40 12.05
C ARG A 93 10.91 4.55 13.15
N VAL A 94 11.02 5.76 13.70
CA VAL A 94 11.85 6.01 14.88
C VAL A 94 10.95 6.00 16.10
N ASP A 95 11.33 5.25 17.12
CA ASP A 95 10.58 5.24 18.37
C ASP A 95 10.71 6.61 19.05
N PRO A 96 9.60 7.29 19.38
CA PRO A 96 9.65 8.61 19.99
C PRO A 96 10.41 8.62 21.32
N SER A 97 10.36 7.53 22.11
CA SER A 97 11.13 7.40 23.34
C SER A 97 12.63 7.45 23.05
N SER A 98 13.08 6.73 22.01
CA SER A 98 14.48 6.73 21.60
C SER A 98 14.93 8.10 21.10
N VAL A 99 14.09 8.84 20.38
CA VAL A 99 14.41 10.21 19.94
C VAL A 99 14.57 11.15 21.13
N GLU A 100 13.67 11.08 22.11
CA GLU A 100 13.76 11.88 23.33
C GLU A 100 14.96 11.51 24.19
N PHE A 101 15.27 10.21 24.33
CA PHE A 101 16.50 9.75 25.01
C PHE A 101 17.76 10.30 24.32
N HIS A 102 17.87 10.18 23.00
CA HIS A 102 19.04 10.73 22.28
C HIS A 102 19.12 12.26 22.38
N LYS A 103 17.98 12.98 22.38
CA LYS A 103 17.96 14.44 22.61
C LYS A 103 18.40 14.81 24.03
N GLN A 104 17.95 14.07 25.05
CA GLN A 104 18.32 14.32 26.45
C GLN A 104 19.79 14.00 26.71
N VAL A 105 20.32 12.91 26.14
CA VAL A 105 21.75 12.56 26.21
C VAL A 105 22.60 13.65 25.55
N ALA A 106 22.26 14.08 24.33
CA ALA A 106 22.99 15.15 23.63
C ALA A 106 22.92 16.51 24.33
N ALA A 107 21.81 16.81 25.03
CA ALA A 107 21.67 18.03 25.84
C ALA A 107 22.52 17.98 27.12
N SER A 108 22.73 16.79 27.67
CA SER A 108 23.52 16.58 28.90
C SER A 108 25.02 16.69 28.63
N GLU A 109 25.50 16.16 27.50
CA GLU A 109 26.92 16.26 27.10
C GLU A 109 27.38 17.70 26.83
N LYS A 110 26.49 18.58 26.37
CA LYS A 110 26.82 20.00 26.14
C LYS A 110 27.05 20.77 27.44
N LYS A 111 26.33 20.43 28.51
CA LYS A 111 26.47 21.07 29.82
C LYS A 111 27.74 20.68 30.57
N GLN A 112 28.40 19.59 30.15
CA GLN A 112 29.61 19.09 30.80
C GLN A 112 30.90 19.63 30.17
N LYS A 113 30.77 20.37 29.05
CA LYS A 113 31.88 21.00 28.32
C LYS A 113 31.99 22.51 28.52
N GLU A 114 31.04 23.11 29.24
CA GLU A 114 31.11 24.47 29.79
C GLU A 114 31.55 24.41 31.25
#